data_AF-A0A0R3QAK1-F1
#
_entry.id   AF-A0A0R3QAK1-F1
#
_cell.length_a   1.000
_cell.length_b   1.000
_cell.length_c   1.000
_cell.angle_alpha   90.00
_cell.angle_beta   90.00
_cell.angle_gamma   90.00
#
_symmetry.space_group_name_H-M   'P 1'
#
loop_
_entity.id
_entity.type
_entity.pdbx_description
1 polymer ?
#
loop_
_entity_poly.entity_id
_entity_poly.type
_entity_poly.pdbx_seq_one_letter_code
_entity_poly.pdbx_strand_id
1 'polypeptide(L)'
;LCFILFLYQTYWTLWEFFQYRTIIEMQLEFEPAPFPAATLCNLNAFKNSELRKYEAISEGLDVWEEKINRYKGSKTSYANNSSRKTREVSYAPVFVRCNCMQSYDHCIPEWNPLLGNATVCICFEDINSGNIWPCYPTVTWTEKQCFDCSLSKTCDDPDRSSFTNLRSSTNGHKCLCQFVSNNCVIMPKDDIRWWKPNNYAILSITRSPTTSLELAEAFGLTERQDPAAMTAKAKENLIFMVAALSFETRRNLSYTLEEFVLRCSFNSEDCNLERDFKLHMDPEYGNCYTFNFNDSVELKNNRAG
;
A
#
# COMPACT_ATOMS: atom_id res chain seq x y z
N LEU A 1 29.35 57.55 2.83
CA LEU A 1 28.59 57.02 3.99
C LEU A 1 27.08 57.04 3.74
N CYS A 2 26.47 58.21 3.44
CA CYS A 2 25.01 58.33 3.28
C CYS A 2 24.40 57.46 2.15
N PHE A 3 25.08 57.33 1.01
CA PHE A 3 24.58 56.51 -0.11
C PHE A 3 24.53 55.01 0.21
N ILE A 4 25.49 54.51 0.99
CA ILE A 4 25.53 53.10 1.43
C ILE A 4 24.40 52.83 2.42
N LEU A 5 24.13 53.77 3.33
CA LEU A 5 23.00 53.68 4.26
C LEU A 5 21.66 53.67 3.52
N PHE A 6 21.52 54.47 2.45
CA PHE A 6 20.32 54.49 1.61
C PHE A 6 20.09 53.16 0.87
N LEU A 7 21.14 52.58 0.27
CA LEU A 7 21.03 51.28 -0.39
C LEU A 7 20.70 50.15 0.59
N TYR A 8 21.29 50.17 1.79
CA TYR A 8 20.99 49.20 2.84
C TYR A 8 19.53 49.27 3.30
N GLN A 9 19.02 50.48 3.56
CA GLN A 9 17.61 50.68 3.89
C GLN A 9 16.68 50.22 2.76
N THR A 10 17.01 50.57 1.51
CA THR A 10 16.18 50.20 0.35
C THR A 10 16.14 48.69 0.15
N TYR A 11 17.30 48.02 0.27
CA TYR A 11 17.37 46.55 0.22
C TYR A 11 16.54 45.90 1.32
N TRP A 12 16.62 46.42 2.55
CA TRP A 12 15.86 45.88 3.69
C TRP A 12 14.35 46.03 3.49
N THR A 13 13.90 47.20 3.04
CA THR A 13 12.47 47.45 2.77
C THR A 13 11.96 46.61 1.61
N LEU A 14 12.76 46.44 0.54
CA LEU A 14 12.39 45.55 -0.56
C LEU A 14 12.36 44.09 -0.12
N TRP A 15 13.32 43.66 0.70
CA TRP A 15 13.34 42.32 1.28
C TRP A 15 12.08 42.05 2.10
N GLU A 16 11.65 43.01 2.92
CA GLU A 16 10.43 42.94 3.73
C GLU A 16 9.15 42.97 2.87
N PHE A 17 9.13 43.78 1.80
CA PHE A 17 8.03 43.81 0.83
C PHE A 17 7.88 42.46 0.10
N PHE A 18 9.00 41.83 -0.28
CA PHE A 18 9.01 40.50 -0.90
C PHE A 18 8.77 39.35 0.10
N GLN A 19 8.55 39.62 1.40
CA GLN A 19 8.06 38.60 2.35
C GLN A 19 6.56 38.32 2.20
N TYR A 20 5.82 39.08 1.38
CA TYR A 20 4.38 38.89 1.11
C TYR A 20 3.57 38.53 2.36
N ARG A 21 3.71 39.32 3.43
CA ARG A 21 3.08 39.02 4.71
C ARG A 21 1.56 38.98 4.55
N THR A 22 0.96 37.82 4.79
CA THR A 22 -0.49 37.64 4.75
C THR A 22 -1.12 38.06 6.07
N ILE A 23 -2.29 38.71 5.99
CA ILE A 23 -3.13 39.01 7.15
C ILE A 23 -4.34 38.09 7.03
N ILE A 24 -4.58 37.27 8.04
CA ILE A 24 -5.74 36.38 8.10
C ILE A 24 -6.81 37.12 8.91
N GLU A 25 -7.94 37.42 8.28
CA GLU A 25 -9.14 37.90 8.96
C GLU A 25 -10.11 36.73 9.13
N MET A 26 -10.56 36.50 10.36
CA MET A 26 -11.54 35.47 10.67
C MET A 26 -12.91 36.12 10.79
N GLN A 27 -13.81 35.82 9.85
CA GLN A 27 -15.21 36.23 9.92
C GLN A 27 -16.07 35.01 10.23
N LEU A 28 -16.92 35.11 11.25
CA LEU A 28 -17.84 34.06 11.63
C LEU A 28 -19.19 34.32 10.96
N GLU A 29 -19.52 33.53 9.94
CA GLU A 29 -20.82 33.56 9.28
C GLU A 29 -21.75 32.51 9.89
N PHE A 30 -22.92 32.95 10.35
CA PHE A 30 -23.98 32.08 10.87
C PHE A 30 -25.02 31.81 9.79
N GLU A 31 -24.58 31.22 8.68
CA GLU A 31 -25.49 30.67 7.67
C GLU A 31 -25.77 29.19 7.97
N PRO A 32 -26.98 28.68 7.66
CA PRO A 32 -27.27 27.26 7.83
C PRO A 32 -26.35 26.43 6.92
N ALA A 33 -25.36 25.79 7.55
CA ALA A 33 -24.36 25.01 6.85
C ALA A 33 -25.01 23.85 6.07
N PRO A 34 -24.57 23.60 4.84
CA PRO A 34 -25.02 22.44 4.09
C PRO A 34 -24.62 21.16 4.85
N PHE A 35 -25.56 20.22 4.93
CA PHE A 35 -25.31 18.93 5.55
C PHE A 35 -24.36 18.13 4.66
N PRO A 36 -23.23 17.62 5.18
CA PRO A 36 -22.27 16.89 4.37
C PRO A 36 -22.82 15.54 3.90
N ALA A 37 -22.20 14.97 2.86
CA ALA A 37 -22.42 13.58 2.51
C ALA A 37 -21.95 12.66 3.65
N ALA A 38 -22.82 11.73 4.06
CA ALA A 38 -22.53 10.81 5.16
C ALA A 38 -22.48 9.38 4.62
N THR A 39 -21.31 8.73 4.70
CA THR A 39 -21.12 7.36 4.23
C THR A 39 -21.09 6.38 5.38
N LEU A 40 -21.97 5.37 5.33
CA LEU A 40 -22.08 4.30 6.30
C LEU A 40 -21.50 3.01 5.72
N CYS A 41 -20.57 2.39 6.43
CA CYS A 41 -19.91 1.15 6.05
C CYS A 41 -19.91 0.15 7.22
N ASN A 42 -19.76 -1.14 6.92
CA ASN A 42 -19.60 -2.17 7.95
C ASN A 42 -18.11 -2.51 8.13
N LEU A 43 -17.66 -2.63 9.38
CA LEU A 43 -16.30 -3.13 9.68
C LEU A 43 -16.13 -4.61 9.31
N ASN A 44 -17.23 -5.38 9.30
CA ASN A 44 -17.27 -6.72 8.75
C ASN A 44 -17.69 -6.63 7.28
N ALA A 45 -16.72 -6.67 6.37
CA ALA A 45 -16.96 -6.49 4.94
C ALA A 45 -17.92 -7.55 4.35
N PHE A 46 -17.81 -8.80 4.79
CA PHE A 46 -18.50 -9.93 4.17
C PHE A 46 -19.10 -10.86 5.21
N LYS A 47 -20.25 -11.46 4.87
CA LYS A 47 -20.93 -12.47 5.68
C LYS A 47 -20.16 -13.79 5.57
N ASN A 48 -19.67 -14.31 6.69
CA ASN A 48 -18.92 -15.57 6.71
C ASN A 48 -19.72 -16.75 6.12
N SER A 49 -21.03 -16.81 6.40
CA SER A 49 -21.93 -17.84 5.85
C SER A 49 -22.06 -17.80 4.33
N GLU A 50 -21.94 -16.61 3.73
CA GLU A 50 -22.02 -16.42 2.27
C GLU A 50 -20.66 -16.70 1.61
N LEU A 51 -19.55 -16.27 2.23
CA LEU A 51 -18.21 -16.54 1.74
C LEU A 51 -17.90 -18.05 1.66
N ARG A 52 -18.33 -18.81 2.66
CA ARG A 52 -18.09 -20.27 2.73
C ARG A 52 -18.84 -21.08 1.67
N LYS A 53 -19.74 -20.47 0.90
CA LYS A 53 -20.36 -21.10 -0.29
C LYS A 53 -19.36 -21.30 -1.43
N TYR A 54 -18.25 -20.56 -1.43
CA TYR A 54 -17.18 -20.68 -2.42
C TYR A 54 -16.09 -21.60 -1.89
N GLU A 55 -15.91 -22.76 -2.53
CA GLU A 55 -14.97 -23.80 -2.11
C GLU A 55 -13.55 -23.27 -1.88
N ALA A 56 -12.99 -22.55 -2.88
CA ALA A 56 -11.65 -21.98 -2.79
C ALA A 56 -11.48 -20.97 -1.62
N ILE A 57 -12.53 -20.21 -1.30
CA ILE A 57 -12.51 -19.26 -0.17
C ILE A 57 -12.64 -20.02 1.15
N SER A 58 -13.55 -20.99 1.21
CA SER A 58 -13.77 -21.81 2.41
C SER A 58 -12.51 -22.57 2.81
N GLU A 59 -11.86 -23.25 1.86
CA GLU A 59 -10.62 -23.99 2.12
C GLU A 59 -9.52 -23.06 2.62
N GLY A 60 -9.38 -21.87 2.04
CA GLY A 60 -8.42 -20.87 2.47
C GLY A 60 -8.65 -20.36 3.90
N LEU A 61 -9.92 -20.13 4.26
CA LEU A 61 -10.33 -19.75 5.61
C LEU A 61 -10.07 -20.88 6.61
N ASP A 62 -10.35 -22.13 6.26
CA ASP A 62 -10.14 -23.29 7.14
C ASP A 62 -8.65 -23.50 7.44
N VAL A 63 -7.79 -23.36 6.41
CA VAL A 63 -6.33 -23.42 6.59
C VAL A 63 -5.83 -22.30 7.51
N TRP A 64 -6.36 -21.08 7.36
CA TRP A 64 -6.01 -19.96 8.24
C TRP A 64 -6.48 -20.21 9.68
N GLU A 65 -7.73 -20.64 9.89
CA GLU A 65 -8.30 -20.95 11.21
C GLU A 65 -7.47 -22.03 11.92
N GLU A 66 -7.10 -23.11 11.21
CA GLU A 66 -6.29 -24.19 11.75
C GLU A 66 -4.90 -23.67 12.22
N LYS A 67 -4.24 -22.82 11.43
CA LYS A 67 -2.93 -22.26 11.81
C LYS A 67 -3.00 -21.30 12.97
N ILE A 68 -4.01 -20.42 13.02
CA ILE A 68 -4.22 -19.51 14.15
C ILE A 68 -4.52 -20.29 15.43
N ASN A 69 -5.33 -21.35 15.34
CA ASN A 69 -5.66 -22.20 16.49
C ASN A 69 -4.43 -22.99 16.97
N ARG A 70 -3.60 -23.51 16.06
CA ARG A 70 -2.30 -24.12 16.41
C ARG A 70 -1.37 -23.13 17.13
N TYR A 71 -1.29 -21.88 16.64
CA TYR A 71 -0.50 -20.84 17.29
C TYR A 71 -1.02 -20.47 18.69
N LYS A 72 -2.35 -20.29 18.85
CA LYS A 72 -2.97 -20.03 20.15
C LYS A 72 -2.76 -21.19 21.14
N GLY A 73 -2.88 -22.44 20.67
CA GLY A 73 -2.62 -23.63 21.48
C GLY A 73 -1.15 -23.77 21.92
N SER A 74 -0.20 -23.37 21.05
CA SER A 74 1.24 -23.39 21.35
C SER A 74 1.65 -22.37 22.44
N LYS A 75 0.99 -21.21 22.52
CA LYS A 75 1.25 -20.21 23.58
C LYS A 75 0.90 -20.69 24.99
N THR A 76 0.06 -21.70 25.13
CA THR A 76 -0.30 -22.27 26.45
C THR A 76 0.82 -23.11 27.07
N SER A 77 1.92 -23.41 26.35
CA SER A 77 2.96 -24.30 26.89
C SER A 77 4.41 -23.77 26.84
N TYR A 78 4.72 -22.66 26.18
CA TYR A 78 6.07 -22.08 26.24
C TYR A 78 6.05 -20.54 26.15
N ALA A 79 5.93 -19.88 27.30
CA ALA A 79 6.43 -18.53 27.49
C ALA A 79 7.96 -18.57 27.57
N ASN A 80 8.63 -18.96 26.48
CA ASN A 80 10.06 -18.75 26.32
C ASN A 80 10.26 -17.62 25.32
N ASN A 81 11.07 -16.65 25.74
CA ASN A 81 11.58 -15.55 24.93
C ASN A 81 12.08 -16.09 23.58
N SER A 82 11.23 -16.06 22.56
CA SER A 82 11.70 -16.17 21.19
C SER A 82 12.28 -14.80 20.87
N SER A 83 13.61 -14.72 20.95
CA SER A 83 14.37 -13.72 20.23
C SER A 83 13.76 -13.63 18.83
N ARG A 84 13.25 -12.44 18.46
CA ARG A 84 12.76 -12.17 17.11
C ARG A 84 13.82 -12.70 16.13
N LYS A 85 13.52 -13.81 15.44
CA LYS A 85 14.31 -14.19 14.27
C LYS A 85 14.01 -13.12 13.23
N THR A 86 14.89 -12.14 13.11
CA THR A 86 14.88 -11.19 12.00
C THR A 86 14.95 -12.02 10.72
N ARG A 87 13.92 -11.88 9.87
CA ARG A 87 13.90 -12.52 8.55
C ARG A 87 15.15 -12.07 7.81
N GLU A 88 15.94 -13.02 7.31
CA GLU A 88 17.09 -12.72 6.49
C GLU A 88 16.57 -12.32 5.10
N VAL A 89 16.37 -11.01 4.88
CA VAL A 89 15.91 -10.45 3.61
C VAL A 89 17.13 -10.27 2.72
N SER A 90 17.05 -10.67 1.44
CA SER A 90 18.16 -10.50 0.49
C SER A 90 17.65 -9.85 -0.79
N TYR A 91 18.23 -8.69 -1.13
CA TYR A 91 17.81 -7.91 -2.30
C TYR A 91 18.71 -8.17 -3.51
N ALA A 92 18.11 -8.13 -4.70
CA ALA A 92 18.80 -8.12 -5.98
C ALA A 92 18.15 -7.12 -6.95
N PRO A 93 18.92 -6.49 -7.86
CA PRO A 93 18.36 -5.68 -8.93
C PRO A 93 17.73 -6.58 -10.00
N VAL A 94 16.58 -6.18 -10.53
CA VAL A 94 15.90 -6.85 -11.65
C VAL A 94 15.32 -5.86 -12.64
N PHE A 95 15.29 -6.25 -13.92
CA PHE A 95 14.58 -5.49 -14.96
C PHE A 95 13.09 -5.78 -14.90
N VAL A 96 12.29 -4.71 -14.88
CA VAL A 96 10.82 -4.77 -14.85
C VAL A 96 10.26 -3.83 -15.89
N ARG A 97 9.13 -4.20 -16.50
CA ARG A 97 8.33 -3.28 -17.31
C ARG A 97 7.48 -2.42 -16.38
N CYS A 98 7.52 -1.12 -16.56
CA CYS A 98 6.85 -0.20 -15.65
C CYS A 98 6.41 1.07 -16.38
N ASN A 99 5.52 1.79 -15.72
CA ASN A 99 5.09 3.10 -16.15
C ASN A 99 5.75 4.16 -15.28
N CYS A 100 6.64 4.96 -15.87
CA CYS A 100 7.32 6.07 -15.21
C CYS A 100 6.71 7.38 -15.71
N MET A 101 6.06 8.14 -14.84
CA MET A 101 5.40 9.41 -15.20
C MET A 101 6.41 10.53 -15.50
N GLN A 102 7.60 10.48 -14.87
CA GLN A 102 8.69 11.44 -15.05
C GLN A 102 10.05 10.72 -15.08
N SER A 103 11.07 11.37 -15.64
CA SER A 103 12.40 10.77 -15.88
C SER A 103 13.20 10.44 -14.63
N TYR A 104 12.79 10.92 -13.45
CA TYR A 104 13.57 10.81 -12.20
C TYR A 104 12.74 10.43 -10.97
N ASP A 105 11.45 10.12 -11.13
CA ASP A 105 10.56 9.73 -10.03
C ASP A 105 10.45 8.20 -9.88
N HIS A 106 9.78 7.77 -8.81
CA HIS A 106 9.41 6.36 -8.62
C HIS A 106 8.53 5.87 -9.77
N CYS A 107 8.84 4.68 -10.30
CA CYS A 107 8.06 4.01 -11.33
C CYS A 107 7.10 2.98 -10.72
N ILE A 108 5.95 2.78 -11.37
CA ILE A 108 4.98 1.75 -10.98
C ILE A 108 5.20 0.52 -11.86
N PRO A 109 5.54 -0.66 -11.30
CA PRO A 109 5.73 -1.88 -12.07
C PRO A 109 4.43 -2.36 -12.70
N GLU A 110 4.49 -2.77 -13.96
CA GLU A 110 3.38 -3.33 -14.73
C GLU A 110 3.40 -4.86 -14.61
N TRP A 111 2.29 -5.40 -14.10
CA TRP A 111 2.17 -6.84 -13.83
C TRP A 111 1.75 -7.62 -15.08
N ASN A 112 1.21 -6.93 -16.11
CA ASN A 112 0.81 -7.56 -17.36
C ASN A 112 1.96 -7.57 -18.39
N PRO A 113 2.58 -8.73 -18.69
CA PRO A 113 3.68 -8.82 -19.64
C PRO A 113 3.27 -8.60 -21.10
N LEU A 114 1.98 -8.45 -21.42
CA LEU A 114 1.48 -8.27 -22.80
C LEU A 114 1.33 -6.80 -23.24
N LEU A 115 1.51 -5.83 -22.33
CA LEU A 115 1.50 -4.41 -22.69
C LEU A 115 2.83 -4.01 -23.34
N GLY A 116 2.80 -3.75 -24.66
CA GLY A 116 3.99 -3.48 -25.48
C GLY A 116 4.54 -2.06 -25.38
N ASN A 117 3.85 -1.12 -24.72
CA ASN A 117 4.22 0.29 -24.63
C ASN A 117 4.85 0.70 -23.29
N ALA A 118 5.20 -0.25 -22.42
CA ALA A 118 5.78 0.03 -21.12
C ALA A 118 7.29 0.32 -21.19
N THR A 119 7.75 1.32 -20.43
CA THR A 119 9.17 1.62 -20.24
C THR A 119 9.87 0.53 -19.40
N VAL A 120 11.20 0.44 -19.50
CA VAL A 120 12.01 -0.49 -18.69
C VAL A 120 12.59 0.26 -17.51
N CYS A 121 12.39 -0.27 -16.30
CA CYS A 121 13.02 0.21 -15.06
C CYS A 121 13.74 -0.92 -14.35
N ILE A 122 14.52 -0.54 -13.35
CA ILE A 122 15.17 -1.46 -12.43
C ILE A 122 14.48 -1.34 -11.07
N CYS A 123 14.20 -2.49 -10.46
CA CYS A 123 13.58 -2.59 -9.15
C CYS A 123 14.43 -3.42 -8.19
N PHE A 124 14.23 -3.22 -6.88
CA PHE A 124 14.72 -4.15 -5.87
C PHE A 124 13.75 -5.31 -5.71
N GLU A 125 14.25 -6.51 -5.95
CA GLU A 125 13.54 -7.75 -5.69
C GLU A 125 14.03 -8.35 -4.37
N ASP A 126 13.11 -8.61 -3.45
CA ASP A 126 13.38 -9.54 -2.35
C ASP A 126 13.38 -10.97 -2.91
N ILE A 127 14.56 -11.58 -2.97
CA ILE A 127 14.78 -12.91 -3.58
C ILE A 127 13.86 -13.97 -2.94
N ASN A 128 13.55 -13.80 -1.65
CA ASN A 128 12.78 -14.78 -0.90
C ASN A 128 11.27 -14.63 -1.11
N SER A 129 10.76 -13.41 -1.34
CA SER A 129 9.32 -13.16 -1.49
C SER A 129 8.87 -12.81 -2.90
N GLY A 130 9.79 -12.52 -3.82
CA GLY A 130 9.50 -12.07 -5.18
C GLY A 130 8.90 -10.67 -5.28
N ASN A 131 8.75 -9.97 -4.14
CA ASN A 131 8.24 -8.61 -4.09
C ASN A 131 9.25 -7.66 -4.71
N ILE A 132 8.77 -6.79 -5.60
CA ILE A 132 9.57 -5.81 -6.33
C ILE A 132 9.22 -4.39 -5.90
N TRP A 133 10.09 -3.77 -5.10
CA TRP A 133 9.95 -2.38 -4.66
C TRP A 133 11.24 -1.89 -3.98
N PRO A 134 11.67 -0.62 -4.16
CA PRO A 134 11.16 0.39 -5.08
C PRO A 134 11.68 0.19 -6.51
N CYS A 135 11.03 0.84 -7.48
CA CYS A 135 11.37 0.81 -8.90
C CYS A 135 11.71 2.21 -9.41
N TYR A 136 12.76 2.33 -10.24
CA TYR A 136 13.18 3.60 -10.83
C TYR A 136 13.69 3.45 -12.27
N PRO A 137 13.61 4.49 -13.11
CA PRO A 137 14.03 4.44 -14.51
C PRO A 137 15.48 3.97 -14.64
N THR A 138 15.84 3.21 -15.68
CA THR A 138 17.21 2.70 -15.88
C THR A 138 18.29 3.79 -15.85
N VAL A 139 17.95 5.01 -16.29
CA VAL A 139 18.87 6.17 -16.34
C VAL A 139 19.30 6.67 -14.96
N THR A 140 18.59 6.31 -13.89
CA THR A 140 18.91 6.76 -12.53
C THR A 140 19.91 5.86 -11.81
N TRP A 141 20.26 4.74 -12.42
CA TRP A 141 21.15 3.74 -11.85
C TRP A 141 22.57 3.92 -12.38
N THR A 142 23.53 3.81 -11.47
CA THR A 142 24.96 3.91 -11.79
C THR A 142 25.70 2.76 -11.14
N GLU A 143 26.60 2.13 -11.89
CA GLU A 143 27.48 1.10 -11.35
C GLU A 143 28.61 1.76 -10.54
N LYS A 144 28.73 1.37 -9.27
CA LYS A 144 29.75 1.87 -8.34
C LYS A 144 30.38 0.72 -7.55
N GLN A 145 31.51 0.99 -6.91
CA GLN A 145 32.16 0.04 -6.01
C GLN A 145 31.82 0.38 -4.55
N CYS A 146 31.13 -0.53 -3.85
CA CYS A 146 30.82 -0.36 -2.41
C CYS A 146 31.70 -1.23 -1.53
N PHE A 147 31.92 -0.79 -0.29
CA PHE A 147 32.77 -1.50 0.69
C PHE A 147 31.97 -1.99 1.89
N ASP A 148 30.99 -1.21 2.37
CA ASP A 148 30.16 -1.52 3.54
C ASP A 148 28.73 -1.86 3.13
N CYS A 149 28.47 -3.15 2.91
CA CYS A 149 27.15 -3.65 2.56
C CYS A 149 26.54 -4.45 3.71
N SER A 150 25.24 -4.31 3.91
CA SER A 150 24.47 -5.07 4.90
C SER A 150 24.33 -6.54 4.50
N LEU A 151 23.92 -7.38 5.45
CA LEU A 151 23.56 -8.79 5.21
C LEU A 151 22.45 -8.93 4.15
N SER A 152 21.60 -7.91 4.00
CA SER A 152 20.55 -7.86 2.97
C SER A 152 21.05 -7.53 1.57
N LYS A 153 22.37 -7.43 1.36
CA LYS A 153 23.03 -7.05 0.09
C LYS A 153 22.71 -5.63 -0.38
N THR A 154 22.28 -4.76 0.52
CA THR A 154 22.13 -3.32 0.27
C THR A 154 23.31 -2.56 0.87
N CYS A 155 23.75 -1.50 0.21
CA CYS A 155 24.87 -0.66 0.64
C CYS A 155 24.47 0.82 0.53
N ASP A 156 25.12 1.68 1.32
CA ASP A 156 24.95 3.12 1.18
C ASP A 156 25.71 3.65 -0.05
N ASP A 157 25.20 4.72 -0.66
CA ASP A 157 25.89 5.37 -1.78
C ASP A 157 27.24 5.97 -1.33
N PRO A 158 28.37 5.59 -1.96
CA PRO A 158 29.70 6.08 -1.60
C PRO A 158 29.89 7.59 -1.80
N ASP A 159 29.08 8.25 -2.63
CA ASP A 159 29.16 9.70 -2.86
C ASP A 159 28.38 10.51 -1.82
N ARG A 160 27.71 9.85 -0.86
CA ARG A 160 26.98 10.52 0.21
C ARG A 160 27.95 11.17 1.19
N SER A 161 27.78 12.47 1.42
CA SER A 161 28.63 13.36 2.24
C SER A 161 28.79 12.99 3.73
N SER A 162 28.23 11.86 4.16
CA SER A 162 28.26 11.35 5.53
C SER A 162 29.16 10.12 5.71
N PHE A 163 29.95 9.73 4.70
CA PHE A 163 30.96 8.70 4.88
C PHE A 163 32.23 9.29 5.49
N THR A 164 32.34 9.18 6.82
CA THR A 164 33.63 9.14 7.49
C THR A 164 34.49 8.06 6.83
N ASN A 165 35.66 8.46 6.33
CA ASN A 165 36.75 7.62 5.84
C ASN A 165 37.26 6.66 6.93
N LEU A 166 36.45 5.69 7.35
CA LEU A 166 36.80 4.79 8.43
C LEU A 166 36.33 3.36 8.18
N ARG A 167 36.83 2.78 7.08
CA ARG A 167 37.46 1.44 7.02
C ARG A 167 37.55 1.00 5.55
N SER A 168 38.77 0.97 5.05
CA SER A 168 39.13 0.23 3.83
C SER A 168 38.94 -1.27 4.10
N SER A 169 37.72 -1.78 3.92
CA SER A 169 37.52 -3.22 3.73
C SER A 169 38.15 -3.62 2.40
N THR A 170 38.98 -4.65 2.40
CA THR A 170 39.80 -5.08 1.25
C THR A 170 38.99 -5.76 0.13
N ASN A 171 37.68 -5.94 0.30
CA ASN A 171 36.80 -6.59 -0.68
C ASN A 171 35.67 -5.63 -1.11
N GLY A 172 35.96 -4.78 -2.09
CA GLY A 172 34.94 -3.96 -2.74
C GLY A 172 34.00 -4.80 -3.61
N HIS A 173 32.71 -4.63 -3.43
CA HIS A 173 31.67 -5.28 -4.24
C HIS A 173 31.25 -4.36 -5.38
N LYS A 174 30.96 -4.93 -6.55
CA LYS A 174 30.27 -4.20 -7.61
C LYS A 174 28.82 -4.00 -7.18
N CYS A 175 28.34 -2.77 -7.20
CA CYS A 175 26.99 -2.42 -6.81
C CYS A 175 26.31 -1.62 -7.91
N LEU A 176 24.99 -1.69 -7.91
CA LEU A 176 24.14 -0.79 -8.66
C LEU A 176 23.50 0.22 -7.70
N CYS A 177 23.82 1.49 -7.88
CA CYS A 177 23.45 2.59 -6.99
C CYS A 177 22.40 3.50 -7.64
N GLN A 178 21.33 3.77 -6.90
CA GLN A 178 20.27 4.68 -7.30
C GLN A 178 20.51 6.09 -6.74
N PHE A 179 20.68 7.09 -7.62
CA PHE A 179 21.06 8.43 -7.17
C PHE A 179 19.94 9.18 -6.42
N VAL A 180 18.66 8.89 -6.72
CA VAL A 180 17.52 9.58 -6.09
C VAL A 180 17.36 9.17 -4.62
N SER A 181 17.45 7.87 -4.34
CA SER A 181 17.31 7.33 -2.98
C SER A 181 18.63 7.16 -2.23
N ASN A 182 19.78 7.36 -2.90
CA ASN A 182 21.13 7.12 -2.37
C ASN A 182 21.31 5.71 -1.79
N ASN A 183 20.64 4.72 -2.39
CA ASN A 183 20.67 3.32 -1.96
C ASN A 183 21.29 2.47 -3.07
N CYS A 184 22.18 1.57 -2.69
CA CYS A 184 22.83 0.63 -3.59
C CYS A 184 22.45 -0.81 -3.27
N VAL A 185 22.50 -1.66 -4.29
CA VAL A 185 22.36 -3.11 -4.15
C VAL A 185 23.56 -3.81 -4.79
N ILE A 186 24.05 -4.88 -4.17
CA ILE A 186 25.16 -5.66 -4.73
C ILE A 186 24.71 -6.27 -6.06
N MET A 187 25.52 -6.06 -7.10
CA MET A 187 25.30 -6.68 -8.39
C MET A 187 25.51 -8.20 -8.30
N PRO A 188 24.60 -9.01 -8.89
CA PRO A 188 24.84 -10.43 -9.02
C PRO A 188 26.10 -10.71 -9.84
N LYS A 189 26.65 -11.93 -9.70
CA LYS A 189 27.83 -12.36 -10.49
C LYS A 189 27.48 -12.54 -11.98
N ASP A 190 26.22 -12.84 -12.25
CA ASP A 190 25.62 -12.94 -13.58
C ASP A 190 24.92 -11.61 -13.95
N ASP A 191 24.54 -11.44 -15.21
CA ASP A 191 23.79 -10.26 -15.67
C ASP A 191 22.46 -10.06 -14.92
N ILE A 192 22.00 -8.80 -14.84
CA ILE A 192 20.71 -8.45 -14.23
C ILE A 192 19.58 -9.22 -14.94
N ARG A 193 18.88 -10.05 -14.18
CA ARG A 193 17.77 -10.85 -14.70
C ARG A 193 16.52 -10.01 -14.92
N TRP A 194 15.71 -10.42 -15.90
CA TRP A 194 14.33 -9.95 -16.02
C TRP A 194 13.47 -10.57 -14.92
N TRP A 195 12.69 -9.73 -14.25
CA TRP A 195 11.70 -10.20 -13.28
C TRP A 195 10.64 -11.02 -14.01
N LYS A 196 10.43 -12.25 -13.53
CA LYS A 196 9.45 -13.17 -14.09
C LYS A 196 8.30 -13.26 -13.10
N PRO A 197 7.16 -12.56 -13.34
CA PRO A 197 6.01 -12.65 -12.46
C PRO A 197 5.59 -14.11 -12.28
N ASN A 198 5.63 -14.94 -13.32
CA ASN A 198 5.22 -16.35 -13.28
C ASN A 198 6.00 -17.25 -12.30
N ASN A 199 7.18 -16.84 -11.85
CA ASN A 199 7.91 -17.59 -10.81
C ASN A 199 7.32 -17.36 -9.41
N TYR A 200 6.57 -16.27 -9.24
CA TYR A 200 5.98 -15.81 -7.98
C TYR A 200 4.46 -15.57 -8.10
N ALA A 201 3.90 -15.66 -9.32
CA ALA A 201 2.49 -15.54 -9.61
C ALA A 201 1.83 -16.81 -9.10
N ILE A 202 0.93 -16.59 -8.14
CA ILE A 202 0.03 -17.59 -7.63
C ILE A 202 -0.93 -17.94 -8.78
N LEU A 203 -0.53 -18.97 -9.54
CA LEU A 203 -1.30 -19.80 -10.48
C LEU A 203 -1.97 -19.11 -11.69
N SER A 204 -1.76 -19.74 -12.85
CA SER A 204 -2.66 -19.67 -14.00
C SER A 204 -4.08 -20.04 -13.56
N ILE A 205 -5.04 -19.14 -13.81
CA ILE A 205 -6.46 -19.18 -13.41
C ILE A 205 -7.23 -20.43 -13.93
N THR A 206 -6.61 -21.31 -14.71
CA THR A 206 -7.28 -22.41 -15.40
C THR A 206 -7.21 -23.77 -14.73
N ARG A 207 -6.58 -23.91 -13.56
CA ARG A 207 -6.53 -25.19 -12.86
C ARG A 207 -6.92 -25.04 -11.40
N SER A 208 -7.98 -25.74 -11.01
CA SER A 208 -8.38 -25.94 -9.61
C SER A 208 -7.18 -26.43 -8.79
N PRO A 209 -6.79 -25.73 -7.71
CA PRO A 209 -5.69 -26.19 -6.85
C PRO A 209 -6.12 -27.52 -6.26
N THR A 210 -5.40 -28.59 -6.58
CA THR A 210 -5.82 -29.97 -6.22
C THR A 210 -5.21 -30.40 -4.89
N THR A 211 -4.48 -29.51 -4.18
CA THR A 211 -3.85 -29.83 -2.91
C THR A 211 -3.96 -28.69 -1.88
N SER A 212 -4.31 -29.04 -0.63
CA SER A 212 -4.37 -28.12 0.51
C SER A 212 -3.03 -27.46 0.86
N LEU A 213 -1.91 -28.06 0.40
CA LEU A 213 -0.55 -27.54 0.59
C LEU A 213 -0.26 -26.35 -0.34
N GLU A 214 -0.65 -26.43 -1.61
CA GLU A 214 -0.52 -25.33 -2.59
C GLU A 214 -1.41 -24.14 -2.21
N LEU A 215 -2.60 -24.40 -1.65
CA LEU A 215 -3.49 -23.35 -1.14
C LEU A 215 -2.90 -22.67 0.11
N ALA A 216 -2.32 -23.44 1.04
CA ALA A 216 -1.67 -22.86 2.23
C ALA A 216 -0.45 -21.98 1.89
N GLU A 217 0.23 -22.27 0.77
CA GLU A 217 1.33 -21.47 0.23
C GLU A 217 0.81 -20.23 -0.51
N ALA A 218 -0.24 -20.35 -1.30
CA ALA A 218 -0.95 -19.23 -1.95
C ALA A 218 -1.51 -18.21 -0.95
N PHE A 219 -1.96 -18.68 0.23
CA PHE A 219 -2.37 -17.81 1.33
C PHE A 219 -1.20 -17.18 2.11
N GLY A 220 0.05 -17.48 1.74
CA GLY A 220 1.25 -16.92 2.36
C GLY A 220 1.42 -17.30 3.83
N LEU A 221 0.94 -18.49 4.20
CA LEU A 221 0.89 -18.97 5.58
C LEU A 221 2.09 -19.86 5.96
N THR A 222 2.98 -20.18 5.03
CA THR A 222 4.10 -21.12 5.22
C THR A 222 5.27 -20.53 6.03
N GLU A 223 5.49 -19.20 5.98
CA GLU A 223 6.67 -18.56 6.59
C GLU A 223 6.37 -17.55 7.72
N ARG A 224 5.11 -17.20 7.99
CA ARG A 224 4.77 -16.15 8.98
C ARG A 224 4.44 -16.75 10.36
N GLN A 225 5.23 -16.40 11.38
CA GLN A 225 4.98 -16.81 12.78
C GLN A 225 4.18 -15.78 13.60
N ASP A 226 4.01 -14.55 13.09
CA ASP A 226 3.19 -13.54 13.76
C ASP A 226 1.71 -13.69 13.35
N PRO A 227 0.79 -13.94 14.29
CA PRO A 227 -0.65 -14.01 14.01
C PRO A 227 -1.20 -12.75 13.36
N ALA A 228 -0.64 -11.56 13.65
CA ALA A 228 -1.08 -10.33 13.02
C ALA A 228 -0.72 -10.30 11.53
N ALA A 229 0.51 -10.66 11.18
CA ALA A 229 0.98 -10.72 9.80
C ALA A 229 0.28 -11.82 8.99
N MET A 230 -0.01 -12.98 9.60
CA MET A 230 -0.82 -14.04 8.97
C MET A 230 -2.24 -13.56 8.67
N THR A 231 -2.88 -12.89 9.63
CA THR A 231 -4.24 -12.36 9.47
C THR A 231 -4.31 -11.25 8.43
N ALA A 232 -3.32 -10.35 8.41
CA ALA A 232 -3.22 -9.30 7.40
C ALA A 232 -3.10 -9.91 5.99
N LYS A 233 -2.23 -10.92 5.81
CA LYS A 233 -2.09 -11.55 4.49
C LYS A 233 -3.33 -12.32 4.06
N ALA A 234 -3.95 -13.05 4.98
CA ALA A 234 -5.20 -13.76 4.69
C ALA A 234 -6.30 -12.77 4.29
N LYS A 235 -6.39 -11.61 4.97
CA LYS A 235 -7.32 -10.52 4.61
C LYS A 235 -7.04 -9.98 3.21
N GLU A 236 -5.79 -9.66 2.87
CA GLU A 236 -5.41 -9.19 1.52
C GLU A 236 -5.83 -10.18 0.43
N ASN A 237 -5.50 -11.46 0.61
CA ASN A 237 -5.81 -12.50 -0.37
C ASN A 237 -7.32 -12.72 -0.50
N LEU A 238 -8.07 -12.64 0.61
CA LEU A 238 -9.52 -12.66 0.59
C LEU A 238 -10.09 -11.52 -0.25
N ILE A 239 -9.57 -10.30 -0.08
CA ILE A 239 -9.97 -9.15 -0.89
C ILE A 239 -9.73 -9.40 -2.38
N PHE A 240 -8.57 -9.95 -2.76
CA PHE A 240 -8.28 -10.28 -4.16
C PHE A 240 -9.20 -11.35 -4.74
N MET A 241 -9.48 -12.42 -3.99
CA MET A 241 -10.41 -13.47 -4.43
C MET A 241 -11.83 -12.93 -4.62
N VAL A 242 -12.32 -12.13 -3.68
CA VAL A 242 -13.65 -11.52 -3.78
C VAL A 242 -13.70 -10.52 -4.93
N ALA A 243 -12.64 -9.73 -5.16
CA ALA A 243 -12.55 -8.79 -6.27
C ALA A 243 -12.63 -9.46 -7.66
N ALA A 244 -12.21 -10.72 -7.77
CA ALA A 244 -12.34 -11.50 -9.01
C ALA A 244 -13.77 -11.98 -9.30
N LEU A 245 -14.70 -11.89 -8.34
CA LEU A 245 -16.09 -12.28 -8.50
C LEU A 245 -16.92 -11.19 -9.21
N SER A 246 -18.06 -11.59 -9.76
CA SER A 246 -18.99 -10.67 -10.43
C SER A 246 -19.50 -9.58 -9.47
N PHE A 247 -19.93 -8.44 -10.02
CA PHE A 247 -20.46 -7.33 -9.23
C PHE A 247 -21.64 -7.75 -8.33
N GLU A 248 -22.63 -8.45 -8.87
CA GLU A 248 -23.81 -8.92 -8.11
C GLU A 248 -23.42 -9.91 -7.02
N THR A 249 -22.46 -10.79 -7.30
CA THR A 249 -21.92 -11.72 -6.31
C THR A 249 -21.30 -10.96 -5.15
N ARG A 250 -20.41 -10.00 -5.43
CA ARG A 250 -19.73 -9.19 -4.39
C ARG A 250 -20.73 -8.43 -3.53
N ARG A 251 -21.75 -7.84 -4.15
CA ARG A 251 -22.83 -7.14 -3.47
C ARG A 251 -23.58 -8.05 -2.49
N ASN A 252 -23.90 -9.28 -2.90
CA ASN A 252 -24.64 -10.24 -2.08
C ASN A 252 -23.80 -10.87 -0.95
N LEU A 253 -22.47 -10.93 -1.11
CA LEU A 253 -21.57 -11.39 -0.06
C LEU A 253 -21.50 -10.42 1.13
N SER A 254 -21.79 -9.14 0.91
CA SER A 254 -21.73 -8.09 1.93
C SER A 254 -23.12 -7.79 2.50
N TYR A 255 -23.18 -6.82 3.42
CA TYR A 255 -24.39 -6.46 4.14
C TYR A 255 -25.22 -5.44 3.35
N THR A 256 -26.54 -5.57 3.43
CA THR A 256 -27.48 -4.60 2.87
C THR A 256 -27.72 -3.49 3.89
N LEU A 257 -28.18 -2.33 3.41
CA LEU A 257 -28.43 -1.16 4.28
C LEU A 257 -29.42 -1.49 5.40
N GLU A 258 -30.49 -2.23 5.07
CA GLU A 258 -31.55 -2.66 5.99
C GLU A 258 -31.05 -3.61 7.09
N GLU A 259 -29.97 -4.33 6.87
CA GLU A 259 -29.44 -5.29 7.84
C GLU A 259 -28.73 -4.61 9.02
N PHE A 260 -28.23 -3.37 8.85
CA PHE A 260 -27.50 -2.69 9.92
C PHE A 260 -27.96 -1.25 10.22
N VAL A 261 -28.76 -0.63 9.36
CA VAL A 261 -29.42 0.65 9.65
C VAL A 261 -30.84 0.39 10.16
N LEU A 262 -31.01 0.46 11.48
CA LEU A 262 -32.30 0.20 12.12
C LEU A 262 -33.29 1.38 12.00
N ARG A 263 -32.79 2.61 12.04
CA ARG A 263 -33.57 3.85 11.91
C ARG A 263 -32.71 4.96 11.30
N CYS A 264 -33.31 5.76 10.43
CA CYS A 264 -32.73 6.98 9.89
C CYS A 264 -33.80 8.07 9.93
N SER A 265 -33.46 9.23 10.50
CA SER A 265 -34.29 10.43 10.46
C SER A 265 -33.39 11.64 10.22
N PHE A 266 -33.78 12.49 9.28
CA PHE A 266 -33.11 13.75 8.97
C PHE A 266 -34.12 14.89 9.02
N ASN A 267 -33.82 15.98 9.73
CA ASN A 267 -34.74 17.11 9.92
C ASN A 267 -36.16 16.71 10.41
N SER A 268 -36.25 15.67 11.25
CA SER A 268 -37.51 15.11 11.79
C SER A 268 -38.39 14.38 10.77
N GLU A 269 -37.86 14.07 9.59
CA GLU A 269 -38.48 13.17 8.62
C GLU A 269 -37.70 11.86 8.53
N ASP A 270 -38.40 10.74 8.43
CA ASP A 270 -37.78 9.44 8.24
C ASP A 270 -37.15 9.34 6.84
N CYS A 271 -35.91 8.86 6.78
CA CYS A 271 -35.20 8.70 5.51
C CYS A 271 -35.79 7.50 4.73
N ASN A 272 -35.82 7.61 3.41
CA ASN A 272 -36.08 6.48 2.52
C ASN A 272 -34.75 5.77 2.17
N LEU A 273 -34.59 4.54 2.63
CA LEU A 273 -33.33 3.78 2.48
C LEU A 273 -32.96 3.47 1.02
N GLU A 274 -33.92 3.39 0.10
CA GLU A 274 -33.65 3.10 -1.31
C GLU A 274 -33.32 4.35 -2.13
N ARG A 275 -34.01 5.46 -1.83
CA ARG A 275 -33.91 6.71 -2.58
C ARG A 275 -32.79 7.61 -2.08
N ASP A 276 -32.63 7.70 -0.75
CA ASP A 276 -31.78 8.73 -0.13
C ASP A 276 -30.32 8.28 0.03
N PHE A 277 -30.04 7.00 -0.26
CA PHE A 277 -28.71 6.40 -0.15
C PHE A 277 -28.21 5.84 -1.48
N LYS A 278 -26.92 6.00 -1.74
CA LYS A 278 -26.24 5.39 -2.89
C LYS A 278 -25.24 4.32 -2.44
N LEU A 279 -25.33 3.14 -3.03
CA LEU A 279 -24.38 2.06 -2.81
C LEU A 279 -23.02 2.39 -3.46
N HIS A 280 -21.97 2.23 -2.67
CA HIS A 280 -20.57 2.22 -3.06
C HIS A 280 -19.92 0.97 -2.47
N MET A 281 -19.26 0.14 -3.27
CA MET A 281 -18.57 -1.04 -2.76
C MET A 281 -17.11 -0.74 -2.51
N ASP A 282 -16.70 -0.89 -1.25
CA ASP A 282 -15.33 -0.79 -0.80
C ASP A 282 -14.72 -2.20 -0.62
N PRO A 283 -13.50 -2.49 -1.10
CA PRO A 283 -12.88 -3.80 -0.95
C PRO A 283 -12.60 -4.20 0.51
N GLU A 284 -12.37 -3.24 1.41
CA GLU A 284 -12.04 -3.45 2.81
C GLU A 284 -13.27 -3.46 3.72
N TYR A 285 -14.32 -2.70 3.36
CA TYR A 285 -15.53 -2.53 4.17
C TYR A 285 -16.81 -3.12 3.54
N GLY A 286 -16.73 -3.64 2.32
CA GLY A 286 -17.87 -4.22 1.61
C GLY A 286 -18.85 -3.15 1.10
N ASN A 287 -20.15 -3.39 1.26
CA ASN A 287 -21.18 -2.45 0.84
C ASN A 287 -21.23 -1.24 1.78
N CYS A 288 -20.90 -0.07 1.24
CA CYS A 288 -21.07 1.22 1.88
C CYS A 288 -22.24 1.99 1.25
N TYR A 289 -22.94 2.78 2.05
CA TYR A 289 -24.10 3.56 1.61
C TYR A 289 -23.92 5.02 1.96
N THR A 290 -23.94 5.88 0.95
CA THR A 290 -23.75 7.32 1.11
C THR A 290 -25.08 8.04 1.05
N PHE A 291 -25.45 8.68 2.17
CA PHE A 291 -26.53 9.66 2.26
C PHE A 291 -26.05 11.02 1.73
N ASN A 292 -26.97 11.79 1.16
CA ASN A 292 -26.68 13.09 0.53
C ASN A 292 -25.56 13.01 -0.52
N PHE A 293 -25.59 11.99 -1.37
CA PHE A 293 -24.58 11.74 -2.41
C PHE A 293 -24.70 12.66 -3.63
N ASN A 294 -25.77 13.44 -3.73
CA ASN A 294 -26.08 14.27 -4.89
C ASN A 294 -25.83 15.75 -4.57
N ASP A 295 -24.70 16.26 -5.07
CA ASP A 295 -24.30 17.66 -4.88
C ASP A 295 -25.26 18.68 -5.53
N SER A 296 -26.21 18.23 -6.35
CA SER A 296 -27.23 19.09 -6.95
C SER A 296 -28.37 19.44 -5.99
N VAL A 297 -28.49 18.75 -4.86
CA VAL A 297 -29.54 18.98 -3.86
C VAL A 297 -28.87 19.40 -2.56
N GLU A 298 -28.91 20.70 -2.25
CA GLU A 298 -28.41 21.20 -0.98
C GLU A 298 -29.39 20.84 0.15
N LEU A 299 -29.06 19.80 0.92
CA LEU A 299 -29.69 19.56 2.21
C LEU A 299 -29.09 20.49 3.26
N LYS A 300 -29.92 21.26 3.96
CA LYS A 300 -29.49 22.15 5.05
C LYS A 300 -30.03 21.64 6.37
N ASN A 301 -29.26 21.83 7.44
CA ASN A 301 -29.72 21.49 8.79
C ASN A 301 -30.67 22.58 9.31
N ASN A 302 -31.85 22.21 9.81
CA ASN A 302 -32.81 23.16 10.38
C ASN A 302 -32.33 23.77 11.70
N ARG A 303 -31.33 23.18 12.37
CA ARG A 303 -30.65 23.76 13.53
C ARG A 303 -29.24 24.17 13.15
N ALA A 304 -29.07 25.45 12.84
CA ALA A 304 -27.78 26.11 13.07
C ALA A 304 -27.57 26.17 14.59
N GLY A 305 -26.40 25.73 15.06
CA GLY A 305 -25.98 25.88 16.45
C GLY A 305 -25.72 27.35 16.80
#